data_AF-A0A7S2LW20-F1
#
_entry.id   AF-A0A7S2LW20-F1
#
_cell.length_a   1.000
_cell.length_b   1.000
_cell.length_c   1.000
_cell.angle_alpha   90.00
_cell.angle_beta   90.00
_cell.angle_gamma   90.00
#
_symmetry.space_group_name_H-M   'P 1'
#
loop_
_entity.id
_entity.type
_entity.pdbx_description
1 polymer ?
#
loop_
_entity_poly.entity_id
_entity_poly.type
_entity_poly.pdbx_seq_one_letter_code
_entity_poly.pdbx_strand_id
1 'polypeptide(L)'
;IGLTRGVTYSASNAYLDGLVLWRRAAQAAGTSIQWGPVSDVGMATKGEQHGSSDFALKLVSPKQVQAAFQRLLASPPGPASVLFARADWGRFLEQMGAEVPVLLDHAGKAEAAAGAGALSAYSGMSASQVQDKVTEL
;
A
#
# COMPACT_ATOMS: atom_id res chain seq x y z
N ILE A 1 3.70 -11.44 2.35
CA ILE A 1 2.31 -11.95 2.45
C ILE A 1 2.23 -13.29 1.74
N GLY A 2 2.40 -14.39 2.48
CA GLY A 2 2.47 -15.74 1.93
C GLY A 2 1.27 -16.56 2.39
N LEU A 3 0.41 -16.95 1.44
CA LEU A 3 -0.57 -18.02 1.64
C LEU A 3 0.14 -19.37 1.43
N THR A 4 -0.37 -20.46 2.01
CA THR A 4 0.32 -21.75 2.21
C THR A 4 0.79 -22.49 0.93
N ARG A 5 0.43 -22.02 -0.29
CA ARG A 5 1.02 -22.44 -1.59
C ARG A 5 2.14 -21.54 -2.12
N GLY A 6 2.45 -20.47 -1.39
CA GLY A 6 3.31 -19.37 -1.81
C GLY A 6 4.69 -19.39 -1.16
N VAL A 7 5.13 -20.45 -0.48
CA VAL A 7 6.45 -20.45 0.18
C VAL A 7 7.57 -20.37 -0.85
N THR A 8 7.55 -21.20 -1.89
CA THR A 8 8.53 -21.13 -2.99
C THR A 8 8.43 -19.80 -3.75
N TYR A 9 7.21 -19.34 -4.04
CA TYR A 9 7.00 -18.06 -4.72
C TYR A 9 7.50 -16.87 -3.89
N SER A 10 7.23 -16.86 -2.59
CA SER A 10 7.68 -15.83 -1.66
C SER A 10 9.20 -15.87 -1.49
N ALA A 11 9.80 -17.06 -1.39
CA ALA A 11 11.25 -17.21 -1.31
C ALA A 11 11.94 -16.69 -2.57
N SER A 12 11.41 -17.01 -3.75
CA SER A 12 11.93 -16.48 -5.02
C SER A 12 11.81 -14.96 -5.11
N ASN A 13 10.68 -14.38 -4.68
CA ASN A 13 10.53 -12.92 -4.68
C ASN A 13 11.44 -12.24 -3.64
N ALA A 14 11.61 -12.84 -2.46
CA ALA A 14 12.55 -12.36 -1.44
C ALA A 14 14.01 -12.42 -1.94
N TYR A 15 14.36 -13.43 -2.75
CA TYR A 15 15.65 -13.48 -3.42
C TYR A 15 15.87 -12.30 -4.38
N LEU A 16 14.85 -11.92 -5.16
CA LEU A 16 14.94 -10.75 -6.05
C LEU A 16 15.17 -9.45 -5.28
N ASP A 17 14.50 -9.29 -4.13
CA ASP A 17 14.75 -8.15 -3.23
C ASP A 17 16.19 -8.13 -2.72
N GLY A 18 16.68 -9.29 -2.23
CA GLY A 18 18.06 -9.44 -1.78
C GLY A 18 19.09 -9.19 -2.87
N LEU A 19 18.83 -9.63 -4.10
CA LEU A 19 19.68 -9.40 -5.26
C LEU A 19 19.83 -7.90 -5.56
N VAL A 20 18.74 -7.14 -5.52
CA VAL A 20 18.79 -5.70 -5.77
C VAL A 20 19.52 -4.97 -4.64
N LEU A 21 19.33 -5.39 -3.38
CA LEU A 21 20.10 -4.86 -2.25
C LEU A 21 21.61 -5.08 -2.45
N TRP A 22 22.01 -6.30 -2.82
CA TRP A 22 23.41 -6.63 -3.12
C TRP A 22 23.97 -5.79 -4.27
N ARG A 23 23.22 -5.65 -5.38
CA ARG A 23 23.63 -4.82 -6.53
C ARG A 23 23.90 -3.37 -6.10
N ARG A 24 23.01 -2.79 -5.30
CA ARG A 24 23.17 -1.40 -4.85
C ARG A 24 24.32 -1.22 -3.87
N ALA A 25 24.58 -2.20 -3.00
CA ALA A 25 25.78 -2.20 -2.16
C ALA A 25 27.08 -2.19 -3.00
N ALA A 26 27.06 -2.81 -4.17
CA ALA A 26 28.13 -2.77 -5.16
C ALA A 26 28.05 -1.55 -6.11
N GLN A 27 27.32 -0.48 -5.74
CA GLN A 27 27.10 0.73 -6.54
C GLN A 27 26.48 0.51 -7.93
N ALA A 28 25.85 -0.65 -8.16
CA ALA A 28 25.13 -0.95 -9.38
C ALA A 28 23.64 -0.60 -9.27
N ALA A 29 23.06 -0.14 -10.37
CA ALA A 29 21.64 0.19 -10.43
C ALA A 29 20.75 -1.06 -10.31
N GLY A 30 19.58 -0.91 -9.69
CA GLY A 30 18.56 -1.93 -9.61
C GLY A 30 17.38 -1.48 -8.75
N THR A 31 16.17 -1.93 -9.07
CA THR A 31 14.99 -1.71 -8.24
C THR A 31 14.13 -2.95 -8.30
N SER A 32 13.79 -3.49 -7.13
CA SER A 32 12.84 -4.60 -7.01
C SER A 32 11.44 -4.02 -6.79
N ILE A 33 10.44 -4.55 -7.51
CA ILE A 33 9.06 -4.09 -7.39
C ILE A 33 8.19 -5.28 -7.01
N GLN A 34 7.63 -5.23 -5.82
CA GLN A 34 6.61 -6.17 -5.36
C GLN A 34 5.25 -5.65 -5.84
N TRP A 35 4.56 -6.44 -6.66
CA TRP A 35 3.23 -6.10 -7.15
C TRP A 35 2.15 -6.78 -6.32
N GLY A 36 1.12 -6.02 -5.96
CA GLY A 36 -0.15 -6.56 -5.52
C GLY A 36 -0.87 -7.31 -6.65
N PRO A 37 -2.06 -7.88 -6.39
CA PRO A 37 -2.79 -8.65 -7.39
C PRO A 37 -3.22 -7.74 -8.55
N VAL A 38 -2.85 -8.11 -9.78
CA VAL A 38 -3.13 -7.32 -11.00
C VAL A 38 -4.38 -7.88 -11.69
N SER A 39 -5.36 -7.05 -12.04
CA SER A 39 -6.56 -7.49 -12.78
C SER A 39 -6.26 -7.82 -14.23
N ASP A 40 -7.15 -8.58 -14.86
CA ASP A 40 -7.24 -8.77 -16.32
C ASP A 40 -6.04 -9.44 -17.01
N VAL A 41 -4.93 -9.67 -16.31
CA VAL A 41 -3.72 -10.35 -16.78
C VAL A 41 -3.04 -11.16 -15.66
N GLY A 42 -2.28 -12.21 -16.02
CA GLY A 42 -1.37 -12.89 -15.09
C GLY A 42 -2.00 -13.93 -14.15
N MET A 43 -1.35 -14.22 -13.01
CA MET A 43 -1.75 -15.29 -12.07
C MET A 43 -3.07 -15.04 -11.34
N ALA A 44 -3.56 -13.80 -11.31
CA ALA A 44 -4.82 -13.44 -10.66
C ALA A 44 -6.06 -13.76 -11.52
N THR A 45 -5.91 -13.94 -12.85
CA THR A 45 -7.02 -14.34 -13.74
C THR A 45 -7.34 -15.83 -13.68
N LYS A 46 -6.42 -16.66 -13.15
CA LYS A 46 -6.59 -18.12 -13.02
C LYS A 46 -7.30 -18.55 -11.73
N GLY A 47 -7.64 -17.62 -10.84
CA GLY A 47 -8.41 -17.91 -9.63
C GLY A 47 -9.59 -16.96 -9.55
N GLU A 48 -10.80 -17.49 -9.68
CA GLU A 48 -12.13 -16.83 -9.69
C GLU A 48 -12.42 -15.89 -8.50
N GLN A 49 -11.47 -15.68 -7.58
CA GLN A 49 -11.70 -15.09 -6.27
C GLN A 49 -10.94 -13.79 -6.01
N HIS A 50 -9.96 -13.40 -6.84
CA HIS A 50 -9.12 -12.21 -6.57
C HIS A 50 -9.86 -10.86 -6.71
N GLY A 51 -11.13 -10.86 -7.09
CA GLY A 51 -12.02 -9.69 -7.14
C GLY A 51 -13.14 -9.69 -6.11
N SER A 52 -13.26 -10.71 -5.26
CA SER A 52 -14.28 -10.72 -4.20
C SER A 52 -13.99 -9.59 -3.21
N SER A 53 -15.07 -8.97 -2.71
CA SER A 53 -14.98 -7.91 -1.71
C SER A 53 -14.20 -8.33 -0.45
N ASP A 54 -14.09 -9.64 -0.20
CA ASP A 54 -13.51 -10.26 1.00
C ASP A 54 -11.98 -10.22 1.09
N PHE A 55 -11.26 -9.98 -0.01
CA PHE A 55 -9.80 -9.87 0.06
C PHE A 55 -9.38 -8.46 0.53
N ALA A 56 -8.46 -8.41 1.49
CA ALA A 56 -7.89 -7.15 1.96
C ALA A 56 -7.03 -6.46 0.89
N LEU A 57 -6.31 -7.24 0.07
CA LEU A 57 -5.62 -6.71 -1.10
C LEU A 57 -6.58 -6.62 -2.28
N LYS A 58 -6.68 -5.43 -2.86
CA LYS A 58 -7.55 -5.14 -3.99
C LYS A 58 -6.78 -5.24 -5.30
N LEU A 59 -7.52 -5.56 -6.36
CA LEU A 59 -6.96 -5.62 -7.71
C LEU A 59 -6.42 -4.26 -8.17
N VAL A 60 -5.30 -4.34 -8.87
CA VAL A 60 -4.64 -3.23 -9.54
C VAL A 60 -4.82 -3.41 -11.04
N SER A 61 -5.33 -2.39 -11.75
CA SER A 61 -5.48 -2.53 -13.20
C SER A 61 -4.15 -2.44 -13.95
N PRO A 62 -4.03 -3.03 -15.15
CA PRO A 62 -2.81 -2.88 -15.97
C PRO A 62 -2.42 -1.41 -16.22
N LYS A 63 -3.41 -0.51 -16.36
CA LYS A 63 -3.17 0.93 -16.48
C LYS A 63 -2.54 1.53 -15.21
N GLN A 64 -2.96 1.07 -14.03
CA GLN A 64 -2.36 1.49 -12.76
C GLN A 64 -0.93 0.96 -12.61
N VAL A 65 -0.67 -0.30 -13.02
CA VAL A 65 0.69 -0.87 -13.05
C VAL A 65 1.60 -0.05 -13.97
N GLN A 66 1.14 0.28 -15.18
CA GLN A 66 1.90 1.09 -16.13
C GLN A 66 2.22 2.48 -15.57
N ALA A 67 1.23 3.16 -14.97
CA ALA A 67 1.43 4.47 -14.37
C ALA A 67 2.43 4.43 -13.20
N ALA A 68 2.34 3.42 -12.33
CA ALA A 68 3.27 3.23 -11.21
C ALA A 68 4.70 2.99 -11.71
N PHE A 69 4.85 2.16 -12.74
CA PHE A 69 6.15 1.87 -13.36
C PHE A 69 6.77 3.13 -13.99
N GLN A 70 5.99 3.88 -14.77
CA GLN A 70 6.44 5.16 -15.36
C GLN A 70 6.86 6.16 -14.28
N ARG A 71 6.09 6.26 -13.19
CA ARG A 71 6.43 7.14 -12.06
C ARG A 71 7.75 6.73 -11.41
N LEU A 72 7.99 5.44 -11.24
CA LEU A 72 9.22 4.92 -10.65
C LEU A 72 10.45 5.24 -11.50
N LEU A 73 10.33 5.13 -12.83
CA LEU A 73 11.41 5.46 -13.77
C LEU A 73 11.69 6.96 -13.85
N ALA A 74 10.67 7.80 -13.74
CA ALA A 74 10.79 9.26 -13.80
C ALA A 74 11.23 9.89 -12.46
N SER A 75 11.26 9.12 -11.37
CA SER A 75 11.64 9.60 -10.05
C SER A 75 13.14 9.42 -9.82
N PRO A 76 13.77 10.26 -8.96
CA PRO A 76 15.13 10.00 -8.52
C PRO A 76 15.22 8.62 -7.83
N PRO A 77 16.43 8.01 -7.76
CA PRO A 77 16.62 6.69 -7.19
C PRO A 77 16.04 6.59 -5.77
N GLY A 78 14.93 5.87 -5.64
CA GLY A 78 14.24 5.61 -4.37
C GLY A 78 14.86 4.45 -3.61
N PRO A 79 14.13 3.78 -2.70
CA PRO A 79 14.61 2.59 -2.01
C PRO A 79 14.89 1.41 -2.98
N ALA A 80 15.62 0.40 -2.50
CA ALA A 80 16.02 -0.78 -3.27
C ALA A 80 14.82 -1.64 -3.68
N SER A 81 13.82 -1.75 -2.80
CA SER A 81 12.57 -2.47 -3.01
C SER A 81 11.40 -1.54 -2.76
N VAL A 82 10.36 -1.66 -3.59
CA VAL A 82 9.09 -0.94 -3.46
C VAL A 82 7.91 -1.90 -3.60
N LEU A 83 6.86 -1.69 -2.83
CA LEU A 83 5.60 -2.43 -2.94
C LEU A 83 4.55 -1.52 -3.60
N PHE A 84 3.91 -2.02 -4.64
CA PHE A 84 2.75 -1.39 -5.25
C PHE A 84 1.53 -2.31 -5.10
N ALA A 85 0.70 -2.01 -4.11
CA ALA A 85 -0.53 -2.74 -3.86
C ALA A 85 -1.64 -1.79 -3.43
N ARG A 86 -2.89 -2.14 -3.76
CA ARG A 86 -4.07 -1.52 -3.19
C ARG A 86 -4.54 -2.39 -2.03
N ALA A 87 -4.77 -1.80 -0.87
CA ALA A 87 -5.19 -2.53 0.31
C ALA A 87 -6.31 -1.78 1.04
N ASP A 88 -7.27 -2.54 1.53
CA ASP A 88 -8.10 -2.15 2.66
C ASP A 88 -7.29 -2.44 3.93
N TRP A 89 -6.68 -1.38 4.48
CA TRP A 89 -5.72 -1.53 5.58
C TRP A 89 -6.37 -2.01 6.87
N GLY A 90 -7.62 -1.64 7.15
CA GLY A 90 -8.35 -2.12 8.32
C GLY A 90 -8.49 -3.64 8.26
N ARG A 91 -9.08 -4.14 7.17
CA ARG A 91 -9.21 -5.59 6.95
C ARG A 91 -7.87 -6.31 6.87
N PHE A 92 -6.86 -5.70 6.24
CA PHE A 92 -5.54 -6.31 6.13
C PHE A 92 -4.92 -6.56 7.50
N LEU A 93 -5.00 -5.58 8.39
CA LEU A 93 -4.47 -5.66 9.75
C LEU A 93 -5.24 -6.70 10.58
N GLU A 94 -6.57 -6.71 10.50
CA GLU A 94 -7.40 -7.75 11.13
C GLU A 94 -7.02 -9.16 10.67
N GLN A 95 -6.83 -9.36 9.35
CA GLN A 95 -6.41 -10.65 8.79
C GLN A 95 -5.00 -11.06 9.23
N MET A 96 -4.14 -10.08 9.51
CA MET A 96 -2.80 -10.30 10.05
C MET A 96 -2.79 -10.53 11.58
N GLY A 97 -3.96 -10.48 12.23
CA GLY A 97 -4.09 -10.63 13.69
C GLY A 97 -3.62 -9.40 14.46
N ALA A 98 -3.48 -8.25 13.81
CA ALA A 98 -3.20 -7.00 14.49
C ALA A 98 -4.50 -6.44 15.08
N GLU A 99 -4.46 -6.09 16.37
CA GLU A 99 -5.49 -5.23 16.95
C GLU A 99 -5.34 -3.85 16.33
N VAL A 100 -6.33 -3.43 15.52
CA VAL A 100 -6.38 -2.07 14.98
C VAL A 100 -6.94 -1.20 16.10
N PRO A 101 -6.13 -0.35 16.76
CA PRO A 101 -6.65 0.51 17.81
C PRO A 101 -7.66 1.45 17.16
N VAL A 102 -8.88 1.50 17.70
CA VAL A 102 -9.85 2.49 17.26
C VAL A 102 -9.22 3.85 17.53
N LEU A 103 -9.22 4.77 16.55
CA LEU A 103 -8.65 6.11 16.70
C LEU A 103 -9.10 6.85 17.99
N LEU A 104 -10.27 6.48 18.52
CA LEU A 104 -10.80 6.93 19.81
C LEU A 104 -9.95 6.51 21.03
N ASP A 105 -9.26 5.36 20.99
CA ASP A 105 -8.37 4.89 22.06
C ASP A 105 -7.04 5.67 22.13
N HIS A 106 -6.67 6.36 21.05
CA HIS A 106 -5.45 7.17 20.98
C HIS A 106 -5.68 8.69 20.98
N ALA A 107 -6.94 9.14 20.92
CA ALA A 107 -7.28 10.55 21.03
C ALA A 107 -6.80 11.21 22.34
N GLY A 108 -6.47 10.41 23.36
CA GLY A 108 -5.93 10.89 24.63
C GLY A 108 -4.41 10.87 24.80
N LYS A 109 -3.62 10.28 23.88
CA LYS A 109 -2.19 9.97 24.18
C LYS A 109 -1.12 10.41 23.18
N ALA A 110 -1.46 10.96 22.01
CA ALA A 110 -0.40 11.39 21.06
C ALA A 110 -0.71 12.62 20.16
N GLU A 111 -1.66 13.49 20.53
CA GLU A 111 -1.97 14.72 19.76
C GLU A 111 -1.57 16.04 20.46
N ALA A 112 -0.53 16.02 21.30
CA ALA A 112 -0.09 17.27 21.95
C ALA A 112 0.82 18.17 21.07
N ALA A 113 1.25 17.78 19.86
CA ALA A 113 2.27 18.57 19.15
C ALA A 113 2.13 18.80 17.64
N ALA A 114 1.30 18.07 16.88
CA ALA A 114 1.30 18.22 15.41
C ALA A 114 -0.07 18.30 14.70
N GLY A 115 -1.18 17.90 15.35
CA GLY A 115 -2.53 17.89 14.74
C GLY A 115 -3.38 19.14 14.98
N ALA A 116 -3.03 19.96 15.98
CA ALA A 116 -3.87 21.07 16.44
C ALA A 116 -4.14 22.14 15.35
N GLY A 117 -3.21 22.34 14.41
CA GLY A 117 -3.36 23.33 13.34
C GLY A 117 -4.37 22.94 12.27
N ALA A 118 -4.41 21.66 11.89
CA ALA A 118 -5.28 21.18 10.82
C ALA A 118 -6.74 21.06 11.27
N LEU A 119 -6.98 20.59 12.51
CA LEU A 119 -8.33 20.46 13.06
C LEU A 119 -8.93 21.80 13.51
N SER A 120 -8.09 22.77 13.91
CA SER A 120 -8.55 24.14 14.19
C SER A 120 -9.13 24.84 12.97
N ALA A 121 -8.69 24.50 11.76
CA ALA A 121 -9.22 25.12 10.52
C ALA A 121 -10.68 24.73 10.22
N TYR A 122 -11.20 23.70 10.89
CA TYR A 122 -12.55 23.17 10.71
C TYR A 122 -13.38 23.22 11.99
N SER A 123 -12.87 23.83 13.07
CA SER A 123 -13.60 23.94 14.33
C SER A 123 -14.87 24.79 14.14
N GLY A 124 -16.03 24.21 14.45
CA GLY A 124 -17.34 24.86 14.27
C GLY A 124 -18.01 24.60 12.91
N MET A 125 -17.39 23.81 12.02
CA MET A 125 -18.01 23.38 10.77
C MET A 125 -18.74 22.05 10.96
N SER A 126 -19.92 21.90 10.37
CA SER A 126 -20.62 20.61 10.31
C SER A 126 -19.90 19.65 9.35
N ALA A 127 -20.13 18.35 9.49
CA ALA A 127 -19.51 17.32 8.64
C ALA A 127 -19.75 17.56 7.14
N SER A 128 -20.92 18.10 6.76
CA SER A 128 -21.22 18.46 5.37
C SER A 128 -20.37 19.63 4.87
N GLN A 129 -20.12 20.63 5.71
CA GLN A 129 -19.31 21.81 5.34
C GLN A 129 -17.82 21.47 5.18
N VAL A 130 -17.31 20.49 5.94
CA VAL A 130 -15.95 19.98 5.78
C VAL A 130 -15.85 19.17 4.47
N GLN A 131 -16.86 18.36 4.16
CA GLN A 131 -16.94 17.58 2.92
C GLN A 131 -16.88 18.48 1.68
N ASP A 132 -17.69 19.54 1.64
CA ASP A 132 -17.73 20.47 0.50
C ASP A 132 -16.39 21.17 0.28
N LYS A 133 -15.75 21.63 1.37
CA LYS A 133 -14.47 22.36 1.34
C LYS A 133 -13.27 21.48 0.96
N VAL A 134 -13.31 20.19 1.26
CA VAL A 134 -12.30 19.21 0.82
C VAL A 134 -12.50 18.80 -0.64
N THR A 135 -13.72 18.89 -1.16
CA THR A 135 -14.06 18.51 -2.54
C THR A 135 -13.80 19.65 -3.55
N GLU A 136 -13.66 20.89 -3.09
CA GLU A 136 -13.28 22.06 -3.91
C GLU A 136 -11.77 22.27 -4.10
N LEU A 137 -10.91 21.43 -3.48
CA LEU A 137 -9.44 21.44 -3.64
C LEU A 137 -8.99 20.38 -4.65
#